data_AF-A0A7L3ZTK6-F1
#
_entry.id   AF-A0A7L3ZTK6-F1
#
_cell.length_a   1.000
_cell.length_b   1.000
_cell.length_c   1.000
_cell.angle_alpha   90.00
_cell.angle_beta   90.00
_cell.angle_gamma   90.00
#
_symmetry.space_group_name_H-M   'P 1'
#
loop_
_entity.id
_entity.type
_entity.pdbx_description
1 polymer ?
#
loop_
_entity_poly.entity_id
_entity_poly.type
_entity_poly.pdbx_seq_one_letter_code
_entity_poly.pdbx_strand_id
1 'polypeptide(L)'
;NTIEFTGALHATVVKQLRLKNPSSKTLIYNAILVGRDADDFSLPKGKTVTIAPKKQTSIIVEFTSRFLRPAEAVLLLISKSVGGIDGATLTFSLKSEVKHIDP
;
A
#
# COMPACT_ATOMS: atom_id res chain seq x y z
N ASN A 1 5.65 -9.00 -6.01
CA ASN A 1 4.31 -8.58 -5.55
C ASN A 1 3.99 -7.22 -6.13
N THR A 2 3.26 -7.18 -7.24
CA THR A 2 2.84 -5.94 -7.92
C THR A 2 1.35 -5.76 -7.74
N ILE A 3 0.92 -4.52 -7.55
CA ILE A 3 -0.48 -4.13 -7.37
C ILE A 3 -0.82 -3.15 -8.47
N GLU A 4 -1.79 -3.51 -9.29
CA GLU A 4 -2.20 -2.74 -10.46
C GLU A 4 -3.42 -1.89 -10.15
N PHE A 5 -3.33 -0.60 -10.48
CA PHE A 5 -4.41 0.38 -10.34
C PHE A 5 -4.87 0.79 -11.74
N THR A 6 -6.06 0.34 -12.12
CA THR A 6 -6.64 0.64 -13.42
C THR A 6 -7.92 1.45 -13.22
N GLY A 7 -8.01 2.59 -13.91
CA GLY A 7 -9.17 3.47 -13.82
C GLY A 7 -9.18 4.55 -14.89
N ALA A 8 -10.19 5.43 -14.83
CA ALA A 8 -10.27 6.61 -15.66
C ALA A 8 -9.30 7.71 -15.17
N LEU A 9 -9.08 8.74 -16.01
CA LEU A 9 -8.35 9.94 -15.60
C LEU A 9 -9.09 10.64 -14.43
N HIS A 10 -8.36 11.11 -13.41
CA HIS A 10 -8.87 11.74 -12.19
C HIS A 10 -9.75 10.86 -11.28
N ALA A 11 -10.10 9.64 -11.70
CA ALA A 11 -10.82 8.71 -10.84
C ALA A 11 -9.89 8.15 -9.75
N THR A 12 -10.41 8.06 -8.53
CA THR A 12 -9.72 7.39 -7.42
C THR A 12 -9.97 5.89 -7.49
N VAL A 13 -8.90 5.12 -7.68
CA VAL A 13 -8.91 3.66 -7.64
C VAL A 13 -8.46 3.19 -6.26
N VAL A 14 -9.28 2.35 -5.62
CA VAL A 14 -9.03 1.84 -4.28
C VAL A 14 -8.61 0.36 -4.34
N LYS A 15 -7.51 0.00 -3.70
CA LYS A 15 -7.06 -1.39 -3.54
C LYS A 15 -6.89 -1.77 -2.08
N GLN A 16 -7.32 -2.97 -1.74
CA GLN A 16 -7.20 -3.56 -0.42
C GLN A 16 -6.15 -4.66 -0.42
N LEU A 17 -5.09 -4.48 0.38
CA LEU A 17 -4.05 -5.47 0.59
C LEU A 17 -4.31 -6.21 1.90
N ARG A 18 -4.40 -7.54 1.87
CA ARG A 18 -4.57 -8.36 3.07
C ARG A 18 -3.20 -8.78 3.60
N LEU A 19 -2.92 -8.41 4.84
CA LEU A 19 -1.69 -8.80 5.54
C LEU A 19 -2.03 -9.81 6.63
N LYS A 20 -1.25 -10.89 6.70
CA LYS A 20 -1.41 -11.94 7.70
C LYS A 20 -0.23 -11.91 8.67
N ASN A 21 -0.53 -12.05 9.95
CA ASN A 21 0.48 -12.28 10.98
C ASN A 21 0.48 -13.77 11.38
N PRO A 22 1.39 -14.59 10.84
CA PRO A 22 1.50 -15.99 11.22
C PRO A 22 2.20 -16.18 12.58
N SER A 23 2.80 -15.14 13.16
CA SER A 23 3.56 -15.23 14.40
C SER A 23 2.66 -15.31 15.63
N SER A 24 3.27 -15.60 16.78
CA SER A 24 2.63 -15.59 18.10
C SER A 24 2.63 -14.21 18.78
N LYS A 25 3.18 -13.18 18.13
CA LYS A 25 3.33 -11.83 18.70
C LYS A 25 2.71 -10.78 17.81
N THR A 26 2.35 -9.62 18.35
CA THR A 26 1.78 -8.52 17.56
C THR A 26 2.84 -7.97 16.62
N LEU A 27 2.49 -7.80 15.34
CA LEU A 27 3.33 -7.11 14.37
C LEU A 27 2.83 -5.68 14.18
N ILE A 28 3.76 -4.73 14.18
CA ILE A 28 3.49 -3.32 13.91
C ILE A 28 4.35 -2.90 12.72
N TYR A 29 3.71 -2.30 11.73
CA TYR A 29 4.37 -1.78 10.53
C TYR A 29 4.15 -0.29 10.39
N ASN A 30 5.19 0.41 9.96
CA ASN A 30 5.09 1.74 9.35
C ASN A 30 5.07 1.59 7.83
N ALA A 31 4.04 2.14 7.21
CA ALA A 31 3.85 2.21 5.79
C ALA A 31 4.45 3.49 5.21
N ILE A 32 5.22 3.36 4.14
CA ILE A 32 5.84 4.46 3.42
C ILE A 32 5.61 4.25 1.93
N LEU A 33 5.12 5.29 1.25
CA LEU A 33 5.07 5.35 -0.20
C LEU A 33 6.35 6.05 -0.69
N VAL A 34 7.07 5.41 -1.59
CA VAL A 34 8.30 5.95 -2.19
C VAL A 34 8.28 5.75 -3.70
N GLY A 35 8.99 6.60 -4.43
CA GLY A 35 9.03 6.56 -5.89
C GLY A 35 8.62 7.90 -6.51
N ARG A 36 8.82 8.00 -7.82
CA ARG A 36 8.60 9.24 -8.57
C ARG A 36 7.15 9.73 -8.48
N ASP A 37 6.21 8.80 -8.58
CA ASP A 37 4.78 9.13 -8.61
C ASP A 37 4.09 8.78 -7.27
N ALA A 38 4.85 8.67 -6.18
CA ALA A 38 4.32 8.29 -4.87
C ALA A 38 3.23 9.25 -4.35
N ASP A 39 3.28 10.52 -4.72
CA ASP A 39 2.29 11.54 -4.35
C ASP A 39 0.91 11.30 -4.99
N ASP A 40 0.83 10.44 -6.02
CA ASP A 40 -0.46 10.04 -6.63
C ASP A 40 -1.15 8.93 -5.83
N PHE A 41 -0.45 8.35 -4.85
CA PHE A 41 -0.93 7.29 -3.99
C PHE A 41 -1.17 7.78 -2.56
N SER A 42 -2.18 7.23 -1.89
CA SER A 42 -2.53 7.61 -0.52
C SER A 42 -2.81 6.39 0.36
N LEU A 43 -2.68 6.61 1.67
CA LEU A 43 -3.02 5.64 2.72
C LEU A 43 -4.10 6.28 3.62
N PRO A 44 -5.39 6.22 3.24
CA PRO A 44 -6.45 7.00 3.89
C PRO A 44 -6.68 6.61 5.36
N LYS A 45 -6.29 5.39 5.74
CA LYS A 45 -6.41 4.88 7.12
C LYS A 45 -5.15 5.14 7.97
N GLY A 46 -4.21 5.93 7.45
CA GLY A 46 -2.95 6.26 8.11
C GLY A 46 -1.82 5.29 7.79
N LYS A 47 -0.63 5.61 8.30
CA LYS A 47 0.63 4.92 7.97
C LYS A 47 1.00 3.80 8.95
N THR A 48 0.27 3.60 10.04
CA THR A 48 0.61 2.57 11.02
C THR A 48 -0.37 1.42 10.94
N VAL A 49 0.16 0.19 10.87
CA VAL A 49 -0.63 -1.03 10.72
C VAL A 49 -0.26 -1.99 11.83
N THR A 50 -1.25 -2.34 12.65
CA THR A 50 -1.08 -3.29 13.75
C THR A 50 -1.82 -4.58 13.44
N ILE A 51 -1.14 -5.71 13.59
CA ILE A 51 -1.69 -7.04 13.32
C ILE A 51 -1.49 -7.92 14.54
N ALA A 52 -2.59 -8.25 15.22
CA ALA A 52 -2.57 -9.15 16.36
C ALA A 52 -2.04 -10.56 15.99
N PRO A 53 -1.53 -11.33 16.97
CA PRO A 53 -1.06 -12.70 16.75
C PRO A 53 -2.09 -13.57 16.05
N LYS A 54 -1.66 -14.35 15.05
CA LYS A 54 -2.53 -15.27 14.28
C LYS A 54 -3.74 -14.60 13.60
N LYS A 55 -3.76 -13.27 13.51
CA LYS A 55 -4.81 -12.49 12.83
C LYS A 55 -4.29 -11.94 11.51
N GLN A 56 -5.18 -11.22 10.85
CA GLN A 56 -4.92 -10.52 9.60
C GLN A 56 -5.57 -9.14 9.69
N THR A 57 -5.08 -8.23 8.87
CA THR A 57 -5.68 -6.92 8.68
C THR A 57 -5.60 -6.52 7.21
N SER A 58 -6.15 -5.36 6.88
CA SER A 58 -6.05 -4.80 5.54
C SER A 58 -5.50 -3.39 5.52
N ILE A 59 -4.64 -3.14 4.55
CA ILE A 59 -4.21 -1.80 4.16
C ILE A 59 -5.04 -1.37 2.96
N ILE A 60 -5.53 -0.15 3.01
CA ILE A 60 -6.16 0.50 1.86
C ILE A 60 -5.11 1.40 1.22
N VAL A 61 -4.92 1.24 -0.08
CA VAL A 61 -4.12 2.12 -0.91
C VAL A 61 -5.05 2.73 -1.94
N GLU A 62 -5.04 4.05 -2.05
CA GLU A 62 -5.76 4.77 -3.08
C GLU A 62 -4.78 5.30 -4.09
N PHE A 63 -5.21 5.39 -5.35
CA PHE A 63 -4.49 6.03 -6.43
C PHE A 63 -5.43 6.97 -7.15
N THR A 64 -5.03 8.23 -7.33
CA THR A 64 -5.77 9.18 -8.17
C THR A 64 -4.86 9.68 -9.28
N SER A 65 -5.22 9.39 -10.52
CA SER A 65 -4.40 9.76 -11.66
C SER A 65 -4.43 11.27 -11.90
N ARG A 66 -3.24 11.89 -12.03
CA ARG A 66 -3.10 13.28 -12.50
C ARG A 66 -2.84 13.40 -13.99
N PHE A 67 -2.38 12.32 -14.61
CA PHE A 67 -1.92 12.28 -16.00
C PHE A 67 -2.33 10.96 -16.65
N LEU A 68 -2.34 10.92 -17.99
CA LEU A 68 -2.60 9.69 -18.76
C LEU A 68 -1.42 8.70 -18.77
N ARG A 69 -0.20 9.18 -18.48
CA ARG A 69 0.97 8.29 -18.40
C ARG A 69 0.82 7.34 -17.20
N PRO A 70 1.29 6.09 -17.32
CA PRO A 70 1.41 5.19 -16.17
C PRO A 70 2.19 5.84 -15.02
N ALA A 71 1.74 5.59 -13.79
CA ALA A 71 2.43 6.00 -12.57
C ALA A 71 3.07 4.77 -11.91
N GLU A 72 4.27 4.95 -11.36
CA GLU A 72 4.98 3.90 -10.63
C GLU A 72 5.44 4.38 -9.25
N ALA A 73 5.16 3.56 -8.23
CA ALA A 73 5.63 3.77 -6.87
C ALA A 73 5.86 2.43 -6.15
N VAL A 74 6.32 2.50 -4.90
CA VAL A 74 6.56 1.36 -4.03
C VAL A 74 5.95 1.63 -2.67
N LEU A 75 5.16 0.68 -2.17
CA LEU A 75 4.72 0.63 -0.78
C LEU A 75 5.69 -0.23 0.03
N LEU A 76 6.37 0.39 0.99
CA LEU A 76 7.21 -0.26 1.99
C LEU A 76 6.46 -0.38 3.31
N LEU A 77 6.45 -1.57 3.90
CA LEU A 77 5.98 -1.81 5.26
C LEU A 77 7.18 -2.20 6.11
N ILE A 78 7.71 -1.23 6.84
CA ILE A 78 8.89 -1.41 7.69
C ILE A 78 8.38 -1.83 9.08
N SER A 79 8.83 -2.98 9.56
CA SER A 79 8.42 -3.43 10.90
C SER A 79 9.02 -2.52 11.97
N LYS A 80 8.26 -2.29 13.04
CA LYS A 80 8.81 -1.73 14.27
C LYS A 80 9.17 -2.88 15.20
N SER A 81 10.43 -2.92 15.63
CA SER A 81 10.83 -3.68 16.80
C SER A 81 10.04 -3.19 18.01
N VAL A 82 9.15 -4.02 18.54
CA VAL A 82 8.55 -3.80 19.87
C VAL A 82 8.80 -5.05 20.70
N GLY A 83 9.73 -4.95 21.65
CA GLY A 83 10.08 -6.07 22.53
C GLY A 83 10.97 -7.15 21.90
N GLY A 84 11.87 -6.76 20.98
CA GLY A 84 12.92 -7.65 20.45
C GLY A 84 12.47 -8.61 19.35
N ILE A 85 11.36 -8.32 18.67
CA ILE A 85 10.88 -9.09 17.52
C ILE A 85 10.79 -8.16 16.33
N ASP A 86 11.59 -8.46 15.32
CA ASP A 86 11.50 -7.79 14.03
C ASP A 86 10.64 -8.63 13.09
N GLY A 87 9.58 -8.01 12.58
CA GLY A 87 8.93 -8.50 11.36
C GLY A 87 9.85 -8.25 10.17
N ALA A 88 9.76 -9.07 9.12
CA ALA A 88 10.42 -8.73 7.86
C ALA A 88 9.79 -7.46 7.26
N THR A 89 10.61 -6.62 6.62
CA THR A 89 10.12 -5.53 5.77
C THR A 89 9.38 -6.13 4.57
N LEU A 90 8.18 -5.64 4.29
CA LEU A 90 7.40 -6.05 3.12
C LEU A 90 7.44 -4.95 2.06
N THR A 91 7.51 -5.35 0.79
CA THR A 91 7.61 -4.43 -0.34
C THR A 91 6.58 -4.81 -1.41
N PHE A 92 5.84 -3.82 -1.89
CA PHE A 92 4.88 -3.98 -2.98
C PHE A 92 5.13 -2.92 -4.04
N SER A 93 5.29 -3.35 -5.29
CA SER A 93 5.32 -2.44 -6.44
C SER A 93 3.89 -1.98 -6.74
N LEU A 94 3.71 -0.67 -6.93
CA LEU A 94 2.45 -0.06 -7.32
C LEU A 94 2.60 0.41 -8.76
N LYS A 95 1.73 -0.06 -9.65
CA LYS A 95 1.70 0.36 -11.05
C LYS A 95 0.30 0.78 -11.41
N SER A 96 0.17 1.84 -12.21
CA SER A 96 -1.12 2.26 -12.72
C SER A 96 -1.20 2.26 -14.24
N GLU A 97 -2.44 2.17 -14.73
CA GLU A 97 -2.79 2.30 -16.13
C GLU A 97 -4.10 3.10 -16.23
N VAL A 98 -4.10 4.16 -17.03
CA VAL A 98 -5.31 4.92 -17.33
C VAL A 98 -5.89 4.39 -18.64
N LYS A 99 -7.09 3.79 -18.59
CA LYS A 99 -7.68 3.09 -19.77
C LYS A 99 -8.63 3.94 -20.59
N HIS A 100 -9.22 4.98 -20.01
CA HIS A 100 -10.18 5.85 -20.70
C HIS A 100 -10.24 7.22 -20.01
N ILE A 101 -10.81 8.18 -20.74
CA ILE A 101 -11.13 9.52 -20.25
C ILE A 101 -12.65 9.58 -20.18
N ASP A 102 -13.19 9.86 -19.00
CA ASP A 102 -14.60 10.22 -18.86
C ASP A 102 -14.72 11.76 -19.00
N PRO A 103 -15.53 12.28 -19.94
CA PRO A 103 -15.72 13.71 -20.18
C PRO A 103 -16.59 14.39 -19.12
#